data_AF-A0A7C3U8Q6-F1
#
_entry.id   AF-A0A7C3U8Q6-F1
#
_cell.length_a   1.000
_cell.length_b   1.000
_cell.length_c   1.000
_cell.angle_alpha   90.00
_cell.angle_beta   90.00
_cell.angle_gamma   90.00
#
_symmetry.space_group_name_H-M   'P 1'
#
loop_
_entity.id
_entity.type
_entity.pdbx_description
1 polymer ?
#
loop_
_entity_poly.entity_id
_entity_poly.type
_entity_poly.pdbx_seq_one_letter_code
_entity_poly.pdbx_strand_id
1 'polypeptide(L)'
;MSRDQTYGGLIFAAALAIAVIYVIVFFAPYLGFPASWSWWAVAVPMFLLVIAALAICMWIGWTMLTTPPPMPIETELTAETETEKETEKTDEK
;
A
#
# COMPACT_ATOMS: atom_id res chain seq x y z
N MET A 1 29.46 4.70 20.81
CA MET A 1 28.28 3.95 20.32
C MET A 1 28.33 3.93 18.80
N SER A 2 28.11 2.78 18.17
CA SER A 2 27.96 2.73 16.71
C SER A 2 26.71 3.51 16.30
N ARG A 3 26.74 4.13 15.11
CA ARG A 3 25.60 4.91 14.61
C ARG A 3 24.33 4.06 14.58
N ASP A 4 24.46 2.80 14.17
CA ASP A 4 23.35 1.84 14.11
C ASP A 4 22.75 1.53 15.47
N GLN A 5 23.58 1.40 16.51
CA GLN A 5 23.10 1.19 17.88
C GLN A 5 22.39 2.44 18.42
N THR A 6 22.84 3.64 18.05
CA THR A 6 22.15 4.89 18.42
C THR A 6 20.77 4.98 17.77
N TYR A 7 20.67 4.69 16.46
CA TYR A 7 19.38 4.69 15.76
C TYR A 7 18.45 3.60 16.30
N GLY A 8 18.96 2.39 16.53
CA GLY A 8 18.18 1.31 17.13
C GLY A 8 17.69 1.65 18.53
N GLY A 9 18.54 2.23 19.37
CA GLY A 9 18.17 2.68 20.72
C GLY A 9 17.11 3.79 20.72
N LEU A 10 17.22 4.76 19.81
CA LEU A 10 16.22 5.83 19.65
C LEU A 10 14.85 5.28 19.22
N ILE A 11 14.83 4.39 18.22
CA ILE A 11 13.59 3.78 17.74
C ILE A 11 12.96 2.93 18.84
N PHE A 12 13.75 2.14 19.57
CA PHE A 12 13.26 1.35 20.71
C PHE A 12 12.66 2.25 21.80
N ALA A 13 13.37 3.31 22.20
CA ALA A 13 12.89 4.23 23.22
C ALA A 13 11.59 4.93 22.79
N ALA A 14 11.50 5.35 21.53
CA ALA A 14 10.29 5.96 20.98
C ALA A 14 9.11 4.96 20.95
N ALA A 15 9.34 3.73 20.48
CA ALA A 15 8.33 2.69 20.44
C ALA A 15 7.84 2.32 21.85
N LEU A 16 8.76 2.17 22.80
CA LEU A 16 8.43 1.90 24.20
C LEU A 16 7.60 3.05 24.81
N ALA A 17 8.00 4.29 24.58
CA ALA A 17 7.26 5.46 25.06
C ALA A 17 5.83 5.49 24.49
N ILE A 18 5.67 5.27 23.18
CA ILE A 18 4.36 5.20 22.52
C ILE A 18 3.52 4.06 23.10
N ALA A 19 4.11 2.87 23.33
CA ALA A 19 3.41 1.73 23.90
C ALA A 19 2.90 2.04 25.31
N VAL A 20 3.73 2.65 26.16
CA VAL A 20 3.34 3.05 27.51
C VAL A 20 2.22 4.09 27.48
N ILE A 21 2.33 5.13 26.65
CA ILE A 21 1.29 6.15 26.47
C ILE A 21 -0.02 5.50 26.00
N TYR A 22 0.04 4.59 25.03
CA TYR A 22 -1.13 3.89 24.53
C TYR A 22 -1.87 3.13 25.64
N VAL A 23 -1.14 2.37 26.46
CA VAL A 23 -1.74 1.62 27.58
C VAL A 23 -2.40 2.58 28.58
N ILE A 24 -1.73 3.69 28.93
CA ILE A 24 -2.28 4.69 29.86
C ILE A 24 -3.58 5.31 29.30
N VAL A 25 -3.58 5.73 28.03
CA VAL A 25 -4.73 6.36 27.38
C VAL A 25 -5.87 5.35 27.20
N PHE A 26 -5.56 4.09 26.89
CA PHE A 26 -6.55 3.02 26.76
C PHE A 26 -7.25 2.72 28.09
N PHE A 27 -6.51 2.66 29.20
CA PHE A 27 -7.04 2.44 30.55
C PHE A 27 -7.42 3.73 31.29
N ALA A 28 -7.47 4.88 30.59
CA ALA A 28 -7.84 6.18 31.15
C ALA A 28 -9.06 6.17 32.09
N PRO A 29 -10.19 5.49 31.78
CA PRO A 29 -11.37 5.47 32.66
C PRO A 29 -11.08 4.86 34.05
N TYR A 30 -10.17 3.90 34.13
CA TYR A 30 -9.81 3.21 35.38
C TYR A 30 -8.74 3.95 36.18
N LEU A 31 -8.05 4.91 35.55
CA LEU A 31 -6.96 5.70 36.13
C LEU A 31 -7.42 7.09 36.58
N GLY A 32 -8.73 7.40 36.50
CA GLY A 32 -9.29 8.70 36.87
C GLY A 32 -9.21 9.78 35.78
N PHE A 33 -8.85 9.39 34.55
CA PHE A 33 -8.84 10.28 33.38
C PHE A 33 -10.19 10.25 32.65
N PRO A 34 -10.45 11.22 31.75
CA PRO A 34 -11.69 11.26 30.96
C PRO A 34 -11.90 9.96 30.17
N ALA A 35 -13.08 9.35 30.29
CA ALA A 35 -13.38 8.10 29.59
C ALA A 35 -13.27 8.21 28.06
N SER A 36 -13.49 9.40 27.51
CA SER A 36 -13.35 9.70 26.08
C SER A 36 -11.97 9.33 25.51
N TRP A 37 -10.91 9.39 26.32
CA TRP A 37 -9.55 9.05 25.88
C TRP A 37 -9.42 7.59 25.44
N SER A 38 -10.08 6.66 26.14
CA SER A 38 -10.09 5.24 25.77
C SER A 38 -10.76 5.01 24.42
N TRP A 39 -11.86 5.74 24.15
CA TRP A 39 -12.52 5.67 22.84
C TRP A 39 -11.59 6.14 21.72
N TRP A 40 -10.88 7.25 21.91
CA TRP A 40 -9.91 7.75 20.92
C TRP A 40 -8.70 6.81 20.73
N ALA A 41 -8.27 6.08 21.77
CA ALA A 41 -7.21 5.07 21.66
C ALA A 41 -7.57 3.94 20.67
N VAL A 42 -8.86 3.63 20.51
CA VAL A 42 -9.34 2.64 19.53
C VAL A 42 -9.72 3.30 18.22
N ALA A 43 -10.37 4.47 18.27
CA ALA A 43 -10.87 5.16 17.10
C ALA A 43 -9.73 5.60 16.16
N VAL A 44 -8.61 6.11 16.69
CA VAL A 44 -7.50 6.61 15.84
C VAL A 44 -6.84 5.50 15.02
N PRO A 45 -6.37 4.37 15.59
CA PRO A 45 -5.77 3.29 14.80
C PRO A 45 -6.76 2.72 13.78
N MET A 46 -8.01 2.51 14.19
CA MET A 46 -9.05 1.96 13.30
C MET A 46 -9.37 2.92 12.15
N PHE A 47 -9.50 4.22 12.44
CA PHE A 47 -9.71 5.24 11.42
C PHE A 47 -8.55 5.29 10.42
N LEU A 48 -7.30 5.26 10.89
CA LEU A 48 -6.12 5.23 10.02
C LEU A 48 -6.09 3.99 9.12
N LEU A 49 -6.47 2.82 9.64
CA LEU A 49 -6.59 1.60 8.84
C LEU A 49 -7.63 1.74 7.73
N VAL A 50 -8.80 2.29 8.04
CA VAL A 50 -9.87 2.52 7.04
C VAL A 50 -9.41 3.51 5.98
N ILE A 51 -8.81 4.63 6.38
CA ILE A 51 -8.29 5.63 5.45
C ILE A 51 -7.18 5.04 4.56
N ALA A 52 -6.28 4.23 5.10
CA ALA A 52 -5.26 3.55 4.32
C ALA A 52 -5.86 2.60 3.27
N ALA A 53 -6.87 1.80 3.65
CA ALA A 53 -7.57 0.92 2.72
C ALA A 53 -8.30 1.72 1.62
N LEU A 54 -9.00 2.79 1.99
CA LEU A 54 -9.69 3.66 1.03
C LEU A 54 -8.70 4.38 0.10
N ALA A 55 -7.54 4.80 0.59
CA ALA A 55 -6.49 5.39 -0.23
C ALA A 55 -5.98 4.40 -1.29
N ILE A 56 -5.83 3.11 -0.94
CA ILE A 56 -5.47 2.06 -1.89
C ILE A 56 -6.58 1.86 -2.93
N CYS A 57 -7.84 1.76 -2.51
CA CYS A 57 -8.98 1.62 -3.44
C CYS A 57 -9.07 2.82 -4.40
N MET A 58 -8.89 4.03 -3.89
CA MET A 58 -8.86 5.26 -4.67
C MET A 58 -7.71 5.25 -5.69
N TRP A 59 -6.52 4.81 -5.26
CA TRP A 59 -5.36 4.69 -6.15
C TRP A 59 -5.61 3.69 -7.29
N ILE A 60 -6.15 2.51 -6.98
CA ILE A 60 -6.49 1.50 -8.01
C ILE A 60 -7.53 2.05 -8.97
N GLY A 61 -8.60 2.66 -8.46
CA GLY A 61 -9.65 3.28 -9.28
C GLY A 61 -9.10 4.38 -10.19
N TRP A 62 -8.16 5.20 -9.70
CA TRP A 62 -7.46 6.20 -10.49
C TRP A 62 -6.65 5.55 -11.63
N THR A 63 -5.87 4.50 -11.34
CA THR A 63 -5.08 3.82 -12.39
C THR A 63 -5.97 3.24 -13.48
N MET A 64 -7.10 2.59 -13.13
CA MET A 64 -8.05 2.03 -14.10
C MET A 64 -8.70 3.09 -15.00
N LEU A 65 -9.02 4.26 -14.45
CA LEU A 65 -9.57 5.38 -15.24
C LEU A 65 -8.55 5.90 -16.25
N THR A 66 -7.28 5.93 -15.85
CA THR A 66 -6.19 6.49 -16.67
C THR A 66 -5.52 5.48 -17.60
N THR A 67 -5.83 4.19 -17.49
CA THR A 67 -5.30 3.16 -18.40
C THR A 67 -6.26 2.94 -19.57
N PRO A 68 -5.89 3.31 -20.81
CA PRO A 68 -6.62 2.87 -21.99
C PRO A 68 -6.58 1.34 -22.07
N PRO A 69 -7.66 0.70 -22.55
CA PRO A 69 -7.76 -0.76 -22.62
C PRO A 69 -6.54 -1.32 -23.38
N PRO A 70 -5.90 -2.38 -22.86
CA PRO A 70 -4.74 -2.99 -23.52
C PRO A 70 -5.12 -3.38 -24.95
N MET A 71 -4.28 -3.04 -25.92
CA MET A 71 -4.51 -3.39 -27.32
C MET A 71 -4.69 -4.90 -27.47
N PRO A 72 -5.68 -5.37 -28.25
CA PRO A 72 -5.89 -6.78 -28.51
C PRO A 72 -4.62 -7.42 -29.07
N ILE A 73 -4.16 -8.50 -28.43
CA ILE A 73 -3.01 -9.31 -28.86
C ILE A 73 -3.24 -9.93 -30.27
N GLU A 74 -4.49 -9.92 -30.75
CA GLU A 74 -4.85 -10.38 -32.09
C GLU A 74 -4.21 -9.54 -33.22
N THR A 75 -3.96 -8.24 -33.03
CA THR A 75 -3.32 -7.42 -34.08
C THR A 75 -1.83 -7.68 -34.25
N GLU A 76 -1.11 -8.09 -33.19
CA GLU A 76 0.33 -8.43 -33.27
C GLU A 76 0.49 -9.82 -33.90
N LEU A 77 -0.27 -10.83 -33.44
CA LEU A 77 -0.17 -12.21 -33.96
C LEU A 77 -0.49 -12.30 -35.46
N THR A 78 -1.41 -11.47 -35.96
CA THR A 78 -1.78 -11.48 -37.38
C THR A 78 -0.69 -10.82 -38.23
N ALA A 79 -0.09 -9.72 -37.75
CA ALA A 79 0.99 -9.04 -38.46
C ALA A 79 2.28 -9.86 -38.53
N GLU A 80 2.64 -10.57 -37.45
CA GLU A 80 3.80 -11.46 -37.43
C GLU A 80 3.55 -12.77 -38.22
N THR A 81 2.33 -13.32 -38.23
CA THR A 81 1.97 -14.49 -39.06
C THR A 81 1.89 -14.16 -40.56
N GLU A 82 1.49 -12.94 -40.94
CA GLU A 82 1.47 -12.51 -42.35
C GLU A 82 2.89 -12.22 -42.87
N THR A 83 3.76 -11.64 -42.03
CA THR A 83 5.17 -11.36 -42.38
C THR A 83 5.98 -12.65 -42.59
N GLU A 84 5.71 -13.70 -41.80
CA GLU A 84 6.40 -15.01 -41.92
C GLU A 84 5.92 -15.80 -43.15
N LYS A 85 4.64 -15.67 -43.55
CA LYS A 85 4.10 -16.34 -44.76
C LYS A 85 4.51 -15.68 -46.07
N GLU A 86 4.79 -14.37 -46.09
CA GLU A 86 5.24 -13.66 -47.29
C GLU A 86 6.74 -13.86 -47.56
N THR A 87 7.53 -14.07 -46.50
CA THR A 87 8.96 -14.40 -46.60
C THR A 87 9.20 -15.83 -47.10
N GLU A 88 8.41 -16.82 -46.67
CA GLU A 88 8.53 -18.21 -47.16
C GLU A 88 8.20 -18.38 -48.66
N LYS A 89 7.23 -17.61 -49.19
CA LYS A 89 6.85 -17.69 -50.61
C LYS A 89 7.80 -16.98 -51.56
N THR A 90 8.67 -16.12 -51.06
CA THR A 90 9.66 -15.39 -51.87
C THR A 90 10.96 -16.17 -52.04
N ASP A 91 11.27 -17.11 -51.12
CA ASP A 91 12.47 -17.97 -51.17
C ASP A 91 12.28 -19.26 -52.00
N GLU A 92 11.05 -19.62 -52.38
CA GLU A 92 10.74 -20.85 -53.14
C GLU A 92 10.61 -20.65 -54.67
N LYS A 93 11.07 -19.50 -55.22
CA LYS A 93 11.01 -19.20 -56.66
C LYS A 93 12.38 -18.96 -57.30
#